data_AF-A0A850MYK2-F1
#
_entry.id   AF-A0A850MYK2-F1
#
_cell.length_a   1.000
_cell.length_b   1.000
_cell.length_c   1.000
_cell.angle_alpha   90.00
_cell.angle_beta   90.00
_cell.angle_gamma   90.00
#
_symmetry.space_group_name_H-M   'P 1'
#
loop_
_entity.id
_entity.type
_entity.pdbx_description
1 polymer ?
#
loop_
_entity_poly.entity_id
_entity_poly.type
_entity_poly.pdbx_seq_one_letter_code
_entity_poly.pdbx_strand_id
1 'polypeptide(L)'
;MEVLKHLQRNLALVFKEIFKEIRIIDESCEIPKKSYDTERKQYLAPLFLHAIRNFADENKYDKILGITSLDLFVSQLNFVFGMAELGSQAKAAVISLHHLYPEFFGQLPNRTLFLKRVVKEGLHEIGHTFGLEHCHNQCIMIFSNSILDTDNKPAMFCEDCRNKLLSRS
;
A
#
# COMPACT_ATOMS: atom_id res chain seq x y z
N MET A 1 -1.72 6.83 14.95
CA MET A 1 -1.01 5.78 15.71
C MET A 1 -1.62 4.37 15.56
N GLU A 2 -2.93 4.17 15.71
CA GLU A 2 -3.55 2.83 15.61
C GLU A 2 -3.32 2.15 14.24
N VAL A 3 -3.57 2.86 13.14
CA VAL A 3 -3.37 2.36 11.76
C VAL A 3 -1.95 1.82 11.56
N LEU A 4 -0.94 2.61 11.95
CA LEU A 4 0.46 2.24 11.80
C LEU A 4 0.80 0.99 12.60
N LYS A 5 0.31 0.88 13.85
CA LYS A 5 0.49 -0.32 14.68
C LYS A 5 -0.20 -1.55 14.09
N HIS A 6 -1.38 -1.38 13.52
CA HIS A 6 -2.10 -2.50 12.90
C HIS A 6 -1.41 -2.99 11.63
N LEU A 7 -0.92 -2.06 10.79
CA LEU A 7 -0.10 -2.38 9.62
C LEU A 7 1.19 -3.08 10.02
N GLN A 8 1.97 -2.50 10.94
CA GLN A 8 3.23 -3.06 11.39
C GLN A 8 3.07 -4.51 11.86
N ARG A 9 2.07 -4.79 12.71
CA ARG A 9 1.80 -6.14 13.21
C ARG A 9 1.47 -7.13 12.08
N ASN A 10 0.58 -6.77 11.16
CA ASN A 10 0.17 -7.67 10.09
C ASN A 10 1.29 -7.88 9.06
N LEU A 11 2.01 -6.81 8.69
CA LEU A 11 3.19 -6.91 7.82
C LEU A 11 4.26 -7.79 8.45
N ALA A 12 4.53 -7.62 9.75
CA ALA A 12 5.52 -8.43 10.47
C ALA A 12 5.12 -9.91 10.51
N LEU A 13 3.82 -10.23 10.62
CA LEU A 13 3.35 -11.62 10.57
C LEU A 13 3.50 -12.23 9.17
N VAL A 14 3.13 -11.50 8.12
CA VAL A 14 3.13 -12.01 6.74
C VAL A 14 4.54 -12.10 6.17
N PHE A 15 5.40 -11.12 6.45
CA PHE A 15 6.76 -11.04 5.92
C PHE A 15 7.84 -11.48 6.91
N LYS A 16 7.48 -12.22 7.97
CA LYS A 16 8.42 -12.68 9.03
C LYS A 16 9.62 -13.49 8.51
N GLU A 17 9.46 -14.17 7.38
CA GLU A 17 10.52 -15.00 6.76
C GLU A 17 11.46 -14.16 5.87
N ILE A 18 11.10 -12.89 5.62
CA ILE A 18 11.77 -12.00 4.67
C ILE A 18 12.45 -10.83 5.40
N PHE A 19 11.70 -10.12 6.24
CA PHE A 19 12.22 -8.99 6.99
C PHE A 19 12.62 -9.40 8.40
N LYS A 20 13.85 -9.06 8.79
CA LYS A 20 14.32 -9.20 10.17
C LYS A 20 13.62 -8.22 11.12
N GLU A 21 13.31 -7.02 10.61
CA GLU A 21 12.71 -5.94 11.38
C GLU A 21 11.69 -5.19 10.51
N ILE A 22 10.54 -4.87 11.09
CA ILE A 22 9.56 -3.93 10.53
C ILE A 22 9.25 -2.90 11.60
N ARG A 23 9.60 -1.64 11.34
CA ARG A 23 9.44 -0.53 12.28
C ARG A 23 8.53 0.56 11.74
N ILE A 24 7.90 1.28 12.66
CA ILE A 24 7.16 2.49 12.36
C ILE A 24 8.15 3.65 12.41
N ILE A 25 8.15 4.46 11.36
CA ILE A 25 8.90 5.71 11.30
C ILE A 25 7.91 6.80 11.71
N ASP A 26 8.08 7.38 12.90
CA ASP A 26 7.16 8.39 13.48
C ASP A 26 7.53 9.81 13.01
N GLU A 27 7.90 9.92 11.75
CA GLU A 27 8.29 11.16 11.09
C GLU A 27 7.33 11.37 9.91
N SER A 28 6.71 12.55 9.86
CA SER A 28 5.89 12.92 8.71
C SER A 28 6.77 13.40 7.58
N CYS A 29 6.65 12.79 6.40
CA CYS A 29 7.26 13.32 5.19
C CYS A 29 6.47 14.52 4.66
N GLU A 30 7.18 15.48 4.05
CA GLU A 30 6.52 16.55 3.31
C GLU A 30 5.73 16.00 2.13
N ILE A 31 4.57 16.60 1.86
CA ILE A 31 3.79 16.27 0.66
C ILE A 31 4.60 16.73 -0.57
N PRO A 32 4.82 15.85 -1.57
CA PRO A 32 5.61 16.21 -2.75
C PRO A 32 5.06 17.44 -3.45
N LYS A 33 5.92 18.42 -3.74
CA LYS A 33 5.53 19.63 -4.47
C LYS A 33 4.99 19.25 -5.86
N LYS A 34 4.01 20.01 -6.36
CA LYS A 34 3.34 19.79 -7.67
C LYS A 34 2.56 18.47 -7.79
N SER A 35 2.34 17.74 -6.69
CA SER A 35 1.49 16.54 -6.71
C SER A 35 0.01 16.86 -6.75
N TYR A 36 -0.41 18.00 -6.22
CA TYR A 36 -1.81 18.39 -6.16
C TYR A 36 -2.33 18.85 -7.52
N ASP A 37 -3.40 18.22 -7.98
CA ASP A 37 -4.18 18.60 -9.15
C ASP A 37 -5.42 19.38 -8.70
N THR A 38 -5.55 20.62 -9.18
CA THR A 38 -6.61 21.53 -8.76
C THR A 38 -7.98 21.19 -9.32
N GLU A 39 -8.04 20.57 -10.51
CA GLU A 39 -9.31 20.19 -11.14
C GLU A 39 -9.89 18.98 -10.43
N ARG A 40 -9.04 18.00 -10.13
CA ARG A 40 -9.41 16.76 -9.44
C ARG A 40 -9.55 16.93 -7.94
N LYS A 41 -8.82 17.89 -7.35
CA LYS A 41 -8.61 18.01 -5.89
C LYS A 41 -7.98 16.73 -5.29
N GLN A 42 -7.10 16.10 -6.07
CA GLN A 42 -6.41 14.86 -5.74
C GLN A 42 -4.90 15.02 -5.92
N TYR A 43 -4.13 14.02 -5.50
CA TYR A 43 -2.69 14.03 -5.52
C TYR A 43 -2.11 12.92 -6.41
N LEU A 44 -1.14 13.26 -7.24
CA LEU A 44 -0.51 12.33 -8.18
C LEU A 44 0.40 11.34 -7.44
N ALA A 45 -0.03 10.07 -7.34
CA ALA A 45 0.65 9.01 -6.59
C ALA A 45 2.12 8.78 -6.99
N PRO A 46 2.52 8.85 -8.28
CA PRO A 46 3.92 8.71 -8.69
C PRO A 46 4.90 9.65 -7.97
N LEU A 47 4.48 10.88 -7.63
CA LEU A 47 5.37 11.83 -6.92
C LEU A 47 5.60 11.42 -5.46
N PHE A 48 4.65 10.71 -4.85
CA PHE A 48 4.83 10.13 -3.51
C PHE A 48 5.84 9.00 -3.55
N LEU A 49 5.78 8.12 -4.56
CA LEU A 49 6.76 7.05 -4.73
C LEU A 49 8.18 7.60 -4.88
N HIS A 50 8.36 8.65 -5.68
CA HIS A 50 9.68 9.27 -5.83
C HIS A 50 10.22 9.82 -4.51
N ALA A 51 9.39 10.52 -3.73
CA ALA A 51 9.79 11.05 -2.43
C ALA A 51 10.12 9.94 -1.42
N ILE A 52 9.29 8.89 -1.35
CA ILE A 52 9.51 7.74 -0.48
C ILE A 52 10.78 6.99 -0.87
N ARG A 53 11.03 6.84 -2.18
CA ARG A 53 12.23 6.17 -2.70
C ARG A 53 13.49 6.91 -2.29
N ASN A 54 13.55 8.23 -2.48
CA ASN A 54 14.70 9.04 -2.09
C ASN A 54 14.96 8.92 -0.58
N PHE A 55 13.90 9.00 0.24
CA PHE A 55 14.01 8.83 1.69
C PHE A 55 14.50 7.42 2.08
N ALA A 56 14.04 6.38 1.37
CA ALA A 56 14.50 5.01 1.57
C ALA A 56 15.99 4.84 1.25
N ASP A 57 16.47 5.45 0.16
CA ASP A 57 17.88 5.37 -0.24
C ASP A 57 18.79 6.15 0.72
N GLU A 58 18.40 7.35 1.13
CA GLU A 58 19.16 8.18 2.10
C GLU A 58 19.33 7.48 3.45
N ASN A 59 18.28 6.80 3.93
CA ASN A 59 18.27 6.14 5.23
C ASN A 59 18.58 4.63 5.16
N LYS A 60 18.91 4.10 3.97
CA LYS A 60 19.24 2.70 3.72
C LYS A 60 18.15 1.72 4.16
N TYR A 61 16.89 2.09 3.93
CA TYR A 61 15.76 1.17 4.09
C TYR A 61 15.66 0.24 2.88
N ASP A 62 15.30 -1.02 3.15
CA ASP A 62 15.05 -2.00 2.09
C ASP A 62 13.77 -1.66 1.34
N LYS A 63 12.66 -1.45 2.07
CA LYS A 63 11.35 -1.07 1.54
C LYS A 63 10.59 -0.17 2.51
N ILE A 64 9.75 0.73 2.00
CA ILE A 64 8.91 1.65 2.77
C ILE A 64 7.49 1.65 2.21
N LEU A 65 6.52 1.54 3.12
CA LEU A 65 5.11 1.80 2.85
C LEU A 65 4.73 3.16 3.43
N GLY A 66 4.55 4.16 2.56
CA GLY A 66 3.99 5.46 2.93
C GLY A 66 2.48 5.37 3.16
N ILE A 67 1.97 6.09 4.15
CA ILE A 67 0.55 6.14 4.48
C ILE A 67 0.08 7.59 4.41
N THR A 68 -1.00 7.86 3.66
CA THR A 68 -1.56 9.21 3.52
C THR A 68 -3.07 9.22 3.68
N SER A 69 -3.62 10.31 4.21
CA SER A 69 -5.08 10.57 4.21
C SER A 69 -5.55 11.31 2.95
N LEU A 70 -4.62 11.70 2.09
CA LEU A 70 -4.90 12.44 0.86
C LEU A 70 -5.44 11.50 -0.22
N ASP A 71 -6.35 12.00 -1.03
CA ASP A 71 -6.87 11.24 -2.17
C ASP A 71 -5.81 11.16 -3.28
N LEU A 72 -5.50 9.94 -3.71
CA LEU A 72 -4.43 9.66 -4.66
C LEU A 72 -5.00 9.26 -6.03
N PHE A 73 -4.34 9.65 -7.11
CA PHE A 73 -4.68 9.22 -8.46
C PHE A 73 -3.46 8.94 -9.33
N VAL A 74 -3.70 8.26 -10.45
CA VAL A 74 -2.79 8.14 -11.60
C VAL A 74 -3.53 8.60 -12.85
N SER A 75 -2.81 9.04 -13.89
CA SER A 75 -3.43 9.69 -15.06
C SER A 75 -4.50 8.86 -15.78
N GLN A 76 -4.46 7.53 -15.67
CA GLN A 76 -5.40 6.63 -16.33
C GLN A 76 -6.65 6.29 -15.49
N LEU A 77 -6.68 6.66 -14.20
CA LEU A 77 -7.72 6.25 -13.25
C LEU A 77 -8.33 7.46 -12.52
N ASN A 78 -9.52 7.26 -11.97
CA ASN A 78 -10.20 8.28 -11.16
C ASN A 78 -9.54 8.46 -9.79
N PHE A 79 -9.11 7.37 -9.18
CA PHE A 79 -8.35 7.34 -7.94
C PHE A 79 -7.59 6.01 -7.85
N VAL A 80 -6.70 5.89 -6.87
CA VAL A 80 -6.05 4.62 -6.51
C VAL A 80 -6.07 4.46 -4.99
N PHE A 81 -6.23 3.22 -4.52
CA PHE A 81 -6.06 2.91 -3.09
C PHE A 81 -4.59 2.96 -2.67
N GLY A 82 -3.70 2.64 -3.61
CA GLY A 82 -2.28 2.69 -3.41
C GLY A 82 -1.53 2.65 -4.73
N MET A 83 -0.21 2.76 -4.62
CA MET A 83 0.70 2.55 -5.73
C MET A 83 2.03 2.05 -5.17
N ALA A 84 2.76 1.29 -5.98
CA ALA A 84 4.09 0.84 -5.64
C ALA A 84 5.01 0.84 -6.86
N GLU A 85 6.30 0.97 -6.61
CA GLU A 85 7.33 0.59 -7.55
C GLU A 85 7.27 -0.94 -7.77
N LEU A 86 7.39 -1.38 -9.03
CA LEU A 86 7.36 -2.80 -9.39
C LEU A 86 8.78 -3.34 -9.62
N GLY A 87 9.15 -4.40 -8.91
CA GLY A 87 10.39 -5.14 -9.14
C GLY A 87 11.17 -5.44 -7.86
N SER A 88 12.17 -6.33 -7.89
CA SER A 88 12.92 -6.71 -6.68
C SER A 88 13.74 -5.57 -6.07
N GLN A 89 14.22 -4.65 -6.91
CA GLN A 89 14.96 -3.45 -6.51
C GLN A 89 14.05 -2.29 -6.06
N ALA A 90 12.72 -2.45 -6.15
CA ALA A 90 11.75 -1.46 -5.72
C ALA A 90 11.78 -1.28 -4.20
N LYS A 91 11.63 -0.04 -3.75
CA LYS A 91 11.63 0.29 -2.33
C LYS A 91 10.43 1.09 -1.89
N ALA A 92 9.72 1.73 -2.81
CA ALA A 92 8.63 2.63 -2.47
C ALA A 92 7.26 2.03 -2.76
N ALA A 93 6.39 2.10 -1.76
CA ALA A 93 4.95 1.88 -1.86
C ALA A 93 4.21 2.97 -1.09
N VAL A 94 2.98 3.29 -1.47
CA VAL A 94 2.11 4.23 -0.77
C VAL A 94 0.67 3.73 -0.79
N ILE A 95 -0.07 3.89 0.31
CA ILE A 95 -1.52 3.74 0.34
C ILE A 95 -2.23 5.00 0.82
N SER A 96 -3.39 5.28 0.20
CA SER A 96 -4.34 6.29 0.62
C SER A 96 -5.40 5.68 1.53
N LEU A 97 -5.65 6.32 2.67
CA LEU A 97 -6.76 5.98 3.56
C LEU A 97 -8.10 6.56 3.07
N HIS A 98 -8.08 7.51 2.14
CA HIS A 98 -9.23 8.36 1.80
C HIS A 98 -10.46 7.55 1.39
N HIS A 99 -10.28 6.59 0.47
CA HIS A 99 -11.35 5.72 -0.02
C HIS A 99 -11.45 4.40 0.77
N LEU A 100 -10.77 4.23 1.90
CA LEU A 100 -10.83 2.99 2.69
C LEU A 100 -11.87 3.06 3.83
N TYR A 101 -12.27 4.26 4.23
CA TYR A 101 -13.31 4.48 5.22
C TYR A 101 -14.68 3.99 4.71
N PRO A 102 -15.39 3.10 5.42
CA PRO A 102 -16.78 2.74 5.10
C PRO A 102 -17.69 3.95 4.87
N GLU A 103 -17.48 5.01 5.66
CA GLU A 103 -18.23 6.26 5.62
C GLU A 103 -18.11 7.00 4.28
N PHE A 104 -16.98 6.84 3.56
CA PHE A 104 -16.81 7.39 2.22
C PHE A 104 -17.89 6.88 1.25
N PHE A 105 -18.34 5.65 1.45
CA PHE A 105 -19.39 5.01 0.65
C PHE A 105 -20.77 5.05 1.33
N GLY A 106 -20.97 5.95 2.28
CA GLY A 106 -22.24 6.12 2.99
C GLY A 106 -22.61 4.96 3.93
N GLN A 107 -21.65 4.08 4.26
CA GLN A 107 -21.87 3.01 5.23
C GLN A 107 -21.70 3.54 6.66
N LEU A 108 -22.25 2.82 7.64
CA LEU A 108 -22.00 3.13 9.05
C LEU A 108 -20.51 2.95 9.39
N PRO A 109 -19.97 3.77 10.33
CA PRO A 109 -18.61 3.60 10.81
C PRO A 109 -18.32 2.16 11.23
N ASN A 110 -17.32 1.55 10.62
CA ASN A 110 -16.88 0.20 10.94
C ASN A 110 -15.36 0.14 11.00
N ARG A 111 -14.83 0.32 12.21
CA ARG A 111 -13.38 0.42 12.43
C ARG A 111 -12.65 -0.88 12.04
N THR A 112 -13.25 -2.03 12.32
CA THR A 112 -12.67 -3.33 11.98
C THR A 112 -12.58 -3.52 10.47
N LEU A 113 -13.61 -3.12 9.72
CA LEU A 113 -13.59 -3.19 8.25
C LEU A 113 -12.56 -2.24 7.65
N PHE A 114 -12.51 -0.99 8.14
CA PHE A 114 -11.48 -0.02 7.75
C PHE A 114 -10.07 -0.57 7.94
N LEU A 115 -9.74 -1.10 9.13
CA LEU A 115 -8.40 -1.63 9.41
C LEU A 115 -8.07 -2.86 8.55
N LYS A 116 -9.06 -3.72 8.24
CA LYS A 116 -8.88 -4.84 7.31
C LYS A 116 -8.51 -4.35 5.91
N ARG A 117 -9.21 -3.34 5.39
CA ARG A 117 -8.92 -2.75 4.07
C ARG A 117 -7.51 -2.16 4.02
N VAL A 118 -7.14 -1.39 5.04
CA VAL A 118 -5.80 -0.81 5.17
C VAL A 118 -4.71 -1.88 5.12
N VAL A 119 -4.87 -2.98 5.84
CA VAL A 119 -3.89 -4.09 5.82
C VAL A 119 -3.84 -4.75 4.46
N LYS A 120 -4.98 -4.98 3.81
CA LYS A 120 -5.02 -5.60 2.49
C LYS A 120 -4.30 -4.75 1.44
N GLU A 121 -4.59 -3.45 1.38
CA GLU A 121 -3.91 -2.57 0.43
C GLU A 121 -2.43 -2.43 0.76
N GLY A 122 -2.05 -2.33 2.04
CA GLY A 122 -0.64 -2.29 2.43
C GLY A 122 0.14 -3.56 2.05
N LEU A 123 -0.47 -4.74 2.22
CA LEU A 123 0.13 -6.02 1.80
C LEU A 123 0.25 -6.12 0.28
N HIS A 124 -0.77 -5.66 -0.45
CA HIS A 124 -0.81 -5.65 -1.91
C HIS A 124 0.33 -4.80 -2.48
N GLU A 125 0.43 -3.55 -2.02
CA GLU A 125 1.46 -2.62 -2.52
C GLU A 125 2.88 -3.08 -2.15
N ILE A 126 3.09 -3.61 -0.93
CA ILE A 126 4.39 -4.20 -0.60
C ILE A 126 4.67 -5.45 -1.46
N GLY A 127 3.67 -6.25 -1.82
CA GLY A 127 3.84 -7.36 -2.76
C GLY A 127 4.41 -6.90 -4.12
N HIS A 128 3.93 -5.79 -4.67
CA HIS A 128 4.48 -5.20 -5.89
C HIS A 128 5.95 -4.84 -5.78
N THR A 129 6.41 -4.38 -4.61
CA THR A 129 7.81 -4.04 -4.38
C THR A 129 8.77 -5.24 -4.35
N PHE A 130 8.25 -6.48 -4.49
CA PHE A 130 9.02 -7.70 -4.76
C PHE A 130 8.87 -8.17 -6.22
N GLY A 131 8.24 -7.35 -7.08
CA GLY A 131 7.94 -7.66 -8.47
C GLY A 131 6.75 -8.59 -8.67
N LEU A 132 5.89 -8.78 -7.67
CA LEU A 132 4.66 -9.52 -7.87
C LEU A 132 3.70 -8.66 -8.71
N GLU A 133 3.24 -9.18 -9.83
CA GLU A 133 2.16 -8.57 -10.61
C GLU A 133 0.80 -8.98 -10.05
N HIS A 134 -0.27 -8.41 -10.60
CA HIS A 134 -1.63 -8.81 -10.23
C HIS A 134 -1.84 -10.31 -10.46
N CYS A 135 -2.60 -10.92 -9.54
CA CYS A 135 -2.86 -12.35 -9.52
C CYS A 135 -4.36 -12.63 -9.72
N HIS A 136 -4.67 -13.71 -10.44
CA HIS A 136 -6.05 -14.16 -10.68
C HIS A 136 -6.48 -15.30 -9.73
N ASN A 137 -5.56 -15.83 -8.92
CA ASN A 137 -5.86 -16.82 -7.88
C ASN A 137 -6.47 -16.13 -6.65
N GLN A 138 -7.00 -16.92 -5.70
CA GLN A 138 -7.38 -16.44 -4.36
C GLN A 138 -6.14 -15.91 -3.62
N CYS A 139 -5.86 -14.62 -3.80
CA CYS A 139 -4.60 -13.99 -3.41
C CYS A 139 -4.81 -12.51 -3.05
N ILE A 140 -3.97 -12.00 -2.16
CA ILE A 140 -3.91 -10.57 -1.85
C ILE A 140 -3.51 -9.70 -3.05
N MET A 141 -2.81 -10.29 -4.03
CA MET A 141 -2.40 -9.62 -5.27
C MET A 141 -3.53 -9.50 -6.31
N ILE A 142 -4.78 -9.85 -6.00
CA ILE A 142 -5.93 -9.53 -6.87
C ILE A 142 -6.06 -8.01 -6.98
N PHE A 143 -6.12 -7.50 -8.21
CA PHE A 143 -6.37 -6.08 -8.48
C PHE A 143 -7.73 -5.64 -7.94
N SER A 144 -7.78 -4.50 -7.28
CA SER A 144 -9.02 -3.94 -6.70
C SER A 144 -9.41 -2.66 -7.42
N ASN A 145 -10.44 -2.74 -8.28
CA ASN A 145 -10.99 -1.59 -8.97
C ASN A 145 -12.01 -0.83 -8.12
N SER A 146 -12.57 -1.50 -7.12
CA SER A 146 -13.55 -0.96 -6.19
C SER A 146 -13.25 -1.40 -4.75
N ILE A 147 -13.93 -0.77 -3.80
CA ILE A 147 -13.80 -1.15 -2.39
C ILE A 147 -14.36 -2.56 -2.12
N LEU A 148 -15.34 -3.00 -2.91
CA LEU A 148 -15.90 -4.35 -2.81
C LEU A 148 -14.87 -5.41 -3.23
N ASP A 149 -14.03 -5.12 -4.22
CA ASP A 149 -12.94 -6.00 -4.62
C ASP A 149 -11.92 -6.16 -3.49
N THR A 150 -11.60 -5.05 -2.81
CA THR A 150 -10.74 -5.05 -1.61
C THR A 150 -11.37 -5.88 -0.49
N ASP A 151 -12.67 -5.76 -0.27
CA ASP A 151 -13.39 -6.50 0.76
C ASP A 151 -13.41 -8.02 0.46
N ASN A 152 -13.56 -8.39 -0.81
CA ASN A 152 -13.66 -9.77 -1.27
C ASN A 152 -12.31 -10.51 -1.42
N LYS A 153 -11.21 -9.81 -1.75
CA LYS A 153 -9.91 -10.49 -1.93
C LYS A 153 -9.36 -11.07 -0.62
N PRO A 154 -8.66 -12.22 -0.61
CA PRO A 154 -8.03 -12.76 0.60
C PRO A 154 -6.96 -11.83 1.17
N ALA A 155 -6.70 -11.93 2.48
CA ALA A 155 -5.60 -11.21 3.15
C ALA A 155 -4.25 -11.98 3.12
N MET A 156 -4.08 -12.91 2.17
CA MET A 156 -2.93 -13.81 2.08
C MET A 156 -2.44 -13.98 0.66
N PHE A 157 -1.14 -14.19 0.49
CA PHE A 157 -0.57 -14.60 -0.78
C PHE A 157 -0.95 -16.04 -1.10
N CYS A 158 -1.33 -16.32 -2.35
CA CYS A 158 -1.43 -17.70 -2.84
C CYS A 158 -0.04 -18.35 -2.90
N GLU A 159 0.02 -19.67 -3.09
CA GLU A 159 1.27 -20.43 -3.13
C GLU A 159 2.25 -19.89 -4.18
N ASP A 160 1.79 -19.60 -5.40
CA ASP A 160 2.63 -19.05 -6.48
C ASP A 160 3.25 -17.70 -6.10
N CYS A 161 2.45 -16.80 -5.55
CA CYS A 161 2.93 -15.49 -5.12
C CYS A 161 3.89 -15.61 -3.95
N ARG A 162 3.64 -16.53 -3.00
CA ARG A 162 4.53 -16.78 -1.86
C ARG A 162 5.88 -17.33 -2.34
N ASN A 163 5.89 -18.27 -3.28
CA ASN A 163 7.11 -18.83 -3.85
C ASN A 163 7.94 -17.75 -4.58
N LYS A 164 7.28 -16.91 -5.39
CA LYS A 164 7.94 -15.76 -6.05
C LYS A 164 8.46 -14.73 -5.05
N LEU A 165 7.73 -14.50 -3.96
CA LEU A 165 8.11 -13.58 -2.92
C LEU A 165 9.42 -14.02 -2.24
N LEU A 166 9.50 -15.29 -1.85
CA LEU A 166 10.69 -15.88 -1.21
C LEU A 166 11.89 -16.02 -2.16
N SER A 167 11.67 -16.17 -3.46
CA SER A 167 12.76 -16.24 -4.44
C SER A 167 13.32 -14.87 -4.84
N ARG A 168 12.69 -13.78 -4.39
CA ARG A 168 13.01 -12.39 -4.77
C ARG A 168 13.26 -11.48 -3.58
N SER A 169 13.21 -12.04 -2.38
CA SER A 169 13.54 -11.39 -1.11
C SER A 169 15.04 -11.37 -0.84
#